data_AF-A0A453TBV8-F1
#
_entry.id   AF-A0A453TBV8-F1
#
_cell.length_a   1.000
_cell.length_b   1.000
_cell.length_c   1.000
_cell.angle_alpha   90.00
_cell.angle_beta   90.00
_cell.angle_gamma   90.00
#
_symmetry.space_group_name_H-M   'P 1'
#
loop_
_entity.id
_entity.type
_entity.pdbx_description
1 polymer ?
#
loop_
_entity_poly.entity_id
_entity_poly.type
_entity_poly.pdbx_seq_one_letter_code
_entity_poly.pdbx_strand_id
1 'polypeptide(L)'
;LDDYCVIPGAEFGQPLVNQVRMMLGSMSDGEISVSAYDTAWVALVPRLDDGDSPQFPATLQWILDNQLPDGSWGDAALFSAYDRITNTLACVVALTKWSLGPDKCIR
;
A
#
# COMPACT_ATOMS: atom_id res chain seq x y z
N LEU A 1 20.04 -25.71 15.55
CA LEU A 1 20.72 -24.57 14.88
C LEU A 1 20.91 -23.42 15.89
N ASP A 2 21.10 -23.75 17.18
CA ASP A 2 21.06 -22.80 18.31
C ASP A 2 22.43 -22.57 18.93
N ASP A 3 23.48 -22.43 18.11
CA ASP A 3 24.83 -22.10 18.58
C ASP A 3 25.32 -20.80 17.94
N TYR A 4 24.55 -19.73 18.16
CA TYR A 4 25.09 -18.39 17.96
C TYR A 4 25.81 -17.96 19.22
N CYS A 5 27.12 -17.79 19.09
CA CYS A 5 28.00 -17.29 20.14
C CYS A 5 27.42 -16.00 20.74
N VAL A 6 27.02 -16.04 22.01
CA VAL A 6 26.60 -14.84 22.74
C VAL A 6 27.83 -13.94 22.82
N ILE A 7 27.84 -12.84 22.06
CA ILE A 7 28.93 -11.87 22.08
C ILE A 7 28.94 -11.22 23.47
N PRO A 8 29.97 -11.43 24.31
CA PRO A 8 30.00 -10.86 25.65
C PRO A 8 30.02 -9.32 25.56
N GLY A 9 29.10 -8.65 26.25
CA GLY A 9 28.93 -7.18 26.21
C GLY A 9 27.83 -6.68 25.26
N ALA A 10 27.15 -7.56 24.52
CA ALA A 10 26.06 -7.21 23.61
C ALA A 10 24.64 -7.37 24.22
N GLU A 11 24.51 -7.43 25.55
CA GLU A 11 23.22 -7.68 26.23
C GLU A 11 22.11 -6.69 25.81
N PHE A 12 22.47 -5.45 25.52
CA PHE A 12 21.55 -4.42 25.00
C PHE A 12 21.18 -4.61 23.51
N GLY A 13 22.02 -5.30 22.73
CA GLY A 13 21.82 -5.54 21.29
C GLY A 13 21.07 -6.83 20.98
N GLN A 14 20.99 -7.76 21.93
CA GLN A 14 20.32 -9.06 21.72
C GLN A 14 18.85 -8.95 21.28
N PRO A 15 18.03 -7.98 21.76
CA PRO A 15 16.69 -7.77 21.25
C PRO A 15 16.66 -7.40 19.76
N LEU A 16 17.58 -6.54 19.30
CA LEU A 16 17.69 -6.17 17.87
C LEU A 16 18.13 -7.37 17.02
N VAL A 17 19.10 -8.15 17.52
CA VAL A 17 19.54 -9.38 16.83
C VAL A 17 18.37 -10.35 16.67
N ASN A 18 17.57 -10.52 17.73
CA ASN A 18 16.39 -11.37 17.66
C ASN A 18 15.34 -10.79 16.69
N GLN A 19 15.12 -9.47 16.68
CA GLN A 19 14.20 -8.83 15.74
C GLN A 19 14.63 -9.04 14.28
N VAL A 20 15.91 -8.84 13.95
CA VAL A 20 16.43 -9.08 12.60
C VAL A 20 16.29 -10.56 12.22
N ARG A 21 16.57 -11.49 13.16
CA ARG A 21 16.37 -12.92 12.92
C ARG A 21 14.91 -13.25 12.64
N MET A 22 13.98 -12.64 13.37
CA MET A 22 12.54 -12.80 13.13
C MET A 22 12.13 -12.25 11.76
N MET A 23 12.60 -11.05 11.39
CA MET A 23 12.34 -10.44 10.07
C MET A 23 12.85 -11.33 8.93
N LEU A 24 14.08 -11.85 9.03
CA LEU A 24 14.65 -12.76 8.03
C LEU A 24 13.91 -14.10 7.99
N GLY A 25 13.47 -14.60 9.14
CA GLY A 25 12.71 -15.85 9.25
C GLY A 25 11.27 -15.75 8.73
N SER A 26 10.69 -14.54 8.69
CA SER A 26 9.33 -14.29 8.19
C SER A 26 9.29 -13.86 6.71
N MET A 27 10.42 -13.87 6.01
CA MET A 27 10.48 -13.52 4.59
C MET A 27 9.60 -14.47 3.76
N SER A 28 8.75 -13.89 2.91
CA SER A 28 7.90 -14.61 1.95
C SER A 28 8.03 -13.97 0.57
N ASP A 29 6.93 -13.57 -0.07
CA ASP A 29 6.91 -13.01 -1.43
C ASP A 29 7.44 -11.56 -1.49
N GLY A 30 7.78 -10.99 -0.34
CA GLY A 30 8.33 -9.64 -0.17
C GLY A 30 7.47 -8.78 0.75
N GLU A 31 8.09 -7.78 1.35
CA GLU A 31 7.41 -6.77 2.16
C GLU A 31 7.67 -5.40 1.52
N ILE A 32 6.64 -4.85 0.88
CA ILE A 32 6.68 -3.58 0.17
C ILE A 32 5.44 -2.74 0.51
N SER A 33 5.55 -1.42 0.40
CA SER A 33 4.39 -0.53 0.50
C SER A 33 3.44 -0.72 -0.68
N VAL A 34 2.17 -0.34 -0.47
CA VAL A 34 1.15 -0.40 -1.53
C VAL A 34 1.35 0.74 -2.52
N SER A 35 1.33 0.42 -3.80
CA SER A 35 1.30 1.39 -4.90
C SER A 35 -0.15 1.81 -5.18
N ALA A 36 -0.48 3.07 -4.93
CA ALA A 36 -1.83 3.60 -5.18
C ALA A 36 -2.18 3.57 -6.67
N TYR A 37 -1.20 3.88 -7.53
CA TYR A 37 -1.33 3.81 -8.98
C TYR A 37 -1.71 2.40 -9.46
N ASP A 38 -0.95 1.37 -9.07
CA ASP A 38 -1.22 -0.01 -9.50
C ASP A 38 -2.54 -0.52 -8.91
N THR A 39 -2.84 -0.16 -7.66
CA THR A 39 -4.11 -0.50 -7.01
C THR A 39 -5.31 0.10 -7.75
N ALA A 40 -5.19 1.35 -8.24
CA ALA A 40 -6.20 1.99 -9.07
C ALA A 40 -6.38 1.30 -10.43
N TRP A 41 -5.30 0.82 -11.06
CA TRP A 41 -5.41 0.01 -12.28
C TRP A 41 -6.16 -1.30 -12.04
N VAL A 42 -5.89 -2.00 -10.94
CA VAL A 42 -6.63 -3.21 -10.57
C VAL A 42 -8.09 -2.89 -10.26
N ALA A 43 -8.38 -1.74 -9.64
CA ALA A 43 -9.74 -1.27 -9.36
C ALA A 43 -10.59 -1.02 -10.61
N LEU A 44 -9.97 -0.76 -11.77
CA LEU A 44 -10.68 -0.53 -13.02
C LEU A 44 -11.18 -1.82 -13.69
N VAL A 45 -10.74 -3.01 -13.24
CA VAL A 45 -11.11 -4.28 -13.86
C VAL A 45 -12.60 -4.57 -13.60
N PRO A 46 -13.44 -4.65 -14.65
CA PRO A 46 -14.85 -4.98 -14.48
C PRO A 46 -15.03 -6.47 -14.22
N ARG A 47 -16.16 -6.82 -13.60
CA ARG A 47 -16.54 -8.21 -13.40
C ARG A 47 -16.79 -8.92 -14.74
N LEU A 48 -16.42 -10.20 -14.83
CA LEU A 48 -16.53 -10.99 -16.05
C LEU A 48 -17.95 -11.48 -16.38
N ASP A 49 -18.89 -11.42 -15.44
CA ASP A 49 -20.26 -11.94 -15.56
C ASP A 49 -21.27 -10.87 -16.01
N ASP A 50 -20.81 -9.87 -16.76
CA ASP A 50 -21.58 -8.71 -17.25
C ASP A 50 -22.19 -7.80 -16.16
N GLY A 51 -21.74 -7.93 -14.90
CA GLY A 51 -22.11 -6.99 -13.84
C GLY A 51 -21.40 -5.64 -13.97
N ASP A 52 -22.12 -4.53 -13.82
CA ASP A 52 -21.56 -3.17 -13.76
C ASP A 52 -20.94 -2.89 -12.37
N SER A 53 -19.98 -3.73 -11.99
CA SER A 53 -19.29 -3.68 -10.70
C SER A 53 -17.82 -4.06 -10.86
N PRO A 54 -16.93 -3.61 -9.96
CA PRO A 54 -15.52 -3.97 -9.97
C PRO A 54 -15.34 -5.46 -9.67
N GLN A 55 -14.38 -6.10 -10.35
CA GLN A 55 -13.94 -7.46 -10.04
C GLN A 55 -13.26 -7.54 -8.67
N PHE A 56 -12.55 -6.49 -8.26
CA PHE A 56 -11.77 -6.43 -7.03
C PHE A 56 -12.23 -5.26 -6.14
N PRO A 57 -13.38 -5.37 -5.45
CA PRO A 57 -13.92 -4.26 -4.67
C PRO A 57 -13.00 -3.79 -3.53
N ALA A 58 -12.12 -4.66 -3.02
CA ALA A 58 -11.15 -4.32 -1.98
C ALA A 58 -10.15 -3.25 -2.40
N THR A 59 -9.80 -3.15 -3.70
CA THR A 59 -8.87 -2.11 -4.18
C THR A 59 -9.53 -0.74 -4.15
N LEU A 60 -10.82 -0.64 -4.47
CA LEU A 60 -11.59 0.60 -4.33
C LEU A 60 -11.73 1.03 -2.87
N GLN A 61 -12.00 0.08 -1.97
CA GLN A 61 -12.07 0.38 -0.54
C GLN A 61 -10.73 0.92 -0.04
N TRP A 62 -9.62 0.29 -0.44
CA TRP A 62 -8.29 0.79 -0.11
C TRP A 62 -8.07 2.23 -0.62
N ILE A 63 -8.45 2.54 -1.85
CA ILE A 63 -8.33 3.91 -2.40
C ILE A 63 -9.12 4.91 -1.55
N LEU A 64 -10.37 4.60 -1.18
CA LEU A 64 -11.22 5.48 -0.36
C LEU A 64 -10.61 5.79 1.01
N ASP A 65 -10.01 4.77 1.64
CA ASP A 65 -9.48 4.83 2.99
C ASP A 65 -8.08 5.45 3.08
N ASN A 66 -7.34 5.51 1.97
CA ASN A 66 -5.93 5.91 1.94
C ASN A 66 -5.66 7.25 1.22
N GLN A 67 -6.67 8.08 0.99
CA GLN A 67 -6.45 9.46 0.55
C GLN A 67 -5.71 10.24 1.65
N LEU A 68 -4.65 10.96 1.28
CA LEU A 68 -3.89 11.80 2.19
C LEU A 68 -4.70 13.04 2.61
N PRO A 69 -4.32 13.72 3.72
CA PRO A 69 -5.03 14.91 4.21
C PRO A 69 -5.08 16.08 3.21
N ASP A 70 -4.12 16.13 2.28
CA ASP A 70 -4.03 17.14 1.22
C ASP A 70 -4.85 16.79 -0.05
N GLY A 71 -5.61 15.68 -0.04
CA GLY A 71 -6.42 15.21 -1.16
C GLY A 71 -5.66 14.30 -2.13
N SER A 72 -4.33 14.20 -2.04
CA SER A 72 -3.54 13.36 -2.92
C SER A 72 -3.49 11.88 -2.49
N TRP A 73 -3.00 11.02 -3.37
CA TRP A 73 -2.52 9.67 -3.05
C TRP A 73 -1.02 9.58 -3.37
N GLY A 74 -0.30 8.75 -2.63
CA GLY A 74 1.14 8.55 -2.81
C GLY A 74 1.86 8.30 -1.49
N ASP A 75 3.18 8.47 -1.48
CA ASP A 75 3.98 8.28 -0.26
C ASP A 75 3.70 9.41 0.77
N ALA A 76 3.31 9.00 1.98
CA ALA A 76 2.98 9.91 3.08
C ALA A 76 4.24 10.49 3.77
N ALA A 77 5.35 9.76 3.76
CA ALA A 77 6.60 10.14 4.41
C ALA A 77 7.50 10.99 3.49
N LEU A 78 7.40 10.80 2.18
CA LEU A 78 8.21 11.53 1.19
C LEU A 78 7.35 12.19 0.12
N PHE A 79 7.43 13.52 0.01
CA PHE A 79 6.72 14.25 -1.04
C PHE A 79 7.52 14.27 -2.34
N SER A 80 6.90 13.79 -3.43
CA SER A 80 7.37 13.98 -4.80
C SER A 80 6.20 14.38 -5.69
N ALA A 81 6.32 15.49 -6.41
CA ALA A 81 5.22 15.97 -7.27
C ALA A 81 4.83 14.94 -8.34
N TYR A 82 5.80 14.21 -8.91
CA TYR A 82 5.53 13.15 -9.88
C TYR A 82 4.77 11.98 -9.28
N ASP A 83 5.16 11.56 -8.07
CA ASP A 83 4.48 10.51 -7.32
C ASP A 83 3.03 10.92 -7.02
N ARG A 84 2.84 12.12 -6.44
CA ARG A 84 1.52 12.61 -6.06
C ARG A 84 0.59 12.76 -7.25
N ILE A 85 1.03 13.40 -8.33
CA ILE A 85 0.17 13.62 -9.51
C ILE A 85 -0.24 12.28 -10.13
N THR A 86 0.70 11.35 -10.29
CA THR A 86 0.46 10.07 -10.98
C THR A 86 -0.49 9.18 -10.18
N ASN A 87 -0.24 9.01 -8.89
CA ASN A 87 -1.09 8.22 -7.99
C ASN A 87 -2.49 8.85 -7.85
N THR A 88 -2.56 10.17 -7.67
CA THR A 88 -3.83 10.88 -7.46
C THR A 88 -4.72 10.78 -8.71
N LEU A 89 -4.16 11.04 -9.89
CA LEU A 89 -4.92 10.95 -11.14
C LEU A 89 -5.49 9.54 -11.34
N ALA A 90 -4.68 8.50 -11.14
CA ALA A 90 -5.14 7.11 -11.27
C ALA A 90 -6.29 6.79 -10.29
N CYS A 91 -6.16 7.19 -9.03
CA CYS A 91 -7.19 6.98 -8.01
C CYS A 91 -8.50 7.70 -8.35
N VAL A 92 -8.44 8.97 -8.77
CA VAL A 92 -9.62 9.75 -9.18
C VAL A 92 -10.31 9.11 -10.38
N VAL A 93 -9.55 8.65 -11.38
CA VAL A 93 -10.11 7.93 -12.54
C VAL A 93 -10.82 6.65 -12.11
N ALA A 94 -10.22 5.86 -11.21
CA ALA A 94 -10.84 4.64 -10.68
C ALA A 94 -12.14 4.92 -9.91
N LEU A 95 -12.13 5.88 -9.00
CA LEU A 95 -13.32 6.28 -8.24
C LEU A 95 -14.44 6.81 -9.15
N THR A 96 -14.07 7.62 -10.15
CA THR A 96 -15.01 8.17 -11.14
C THR A 96 -15.65 7.08 -11.99
N LYS A 97 -14.88 6.07 -12.46
CA LYS A 97 -15.41 4.96 -13.27
C LYS A 97 -16.56 4.22 -12.57
N TRP A 98 -16.51 4.14 -11.24
CA TRP A 98 -17.50 3.42 -10.43
C TRP A 98 -18.48 4.33 -9.70
N SER A 99 -18.44 5.65 -9.94
CA SER A 99 -19.30 6.65 -9.28
C SER A 99 -19.24 6.58 -7.74
N LEU A 100 -18.06 6.31 -7.17
CA LEU A 100 -17.83 6.22 -5.73
C LEU A 100 -17.05 7.42 -5.20
N GLY A 101 -17.31 7.79 -3.95
CA GLY A 101 -16.56 8.83 -3.21
C GLY A 101 -16.42 10.17 -3.95
N PRO A 102 -17.52 10.78 -4.45
CA PRO A 102 -17.43 12.03 -5.23
C PRO A 102 -16.76 13.18 -4.44
N ASP A 103 -16.84 13.17 -3.12
CA ASP A 103 -16.15 14.11 -2.23
C ASP A 103 -14.62 13.96 -2.26
N LYS A 104 -14.13 12.74 -2.49
CA LYS A 104 -12.71 12.42 -2.62
C LYS A 104 -12.15 12.90 -3.96
N CYS A 105 -12.98 12.94 -5.00
CA CYS A 105 -12.60 13.38 -6.35
C CYS A 105 -12.49 14.90 -6.52
N ILE A 106 -12.99 15.69 -5.57
CA ILE A 106 -13.04 17.16 -5.65
C ILE A 106 -12.10 17.88 -4.67
N ARG A 107 -11.42 17.12 -3.81
CA ARG A 107 -10.40 17.62 -2.89
C ARG A 107 -9.05 17.69 -3.59
#